data_AF-A0A382KKI9-F1
#
_entry.id   AF-A0A382KKI9-F1
#
_cell.length_a   1.000
_cell.length_b   1.000
_cell.length_c   1.000
_cell.angle_alpha   90.00
_cell.angle_beta   90.00
_cell.angle_gamma   90.00
#
_symmetry.space_group_name_H-M   'P 1'
#
loop_
_entity.id
_entity.type
_entity.pdbx_description
1 polymer ?
#
loop_
_entity_poly.entity_id
_entity_poly.type
_entity_poly.pdbx_seq_one_letter_code
_entity_poly.pdbx_strand_id
1 'polypeptide(L)'
;MKTSWQNVLVGILGALIASGSVAAEEGGLQGRPPWMQPQVVKASVAIKMTQDQLAVFREAVGGFLDGLTREYVSMMKQQKEDIPRRIKQARSRHARKMDKKMRGVLDDQQYERYLTYRKLLLASTDVMVNPPSRRGRRG
;
A
#
# COMPACT_ATOMS: atom_id res chain seq x y z
N MET A 1 9.14 32.38 -3.44
CA MET A 1 8.45 32.36 -2.13
C MET A 1 8.15 30.91 -1.78
N LYS A 2 8.79 30.38 -0.73
CA LYS A 2 8.67 29.00 -0.25
C LYS A 2 7.88 29.02 1.06
N THR A 3 6.64 28.55 1.02
CA THR A 3 5.76 28.21 2.16
C THR A 3 4.53 27.54 1.54
N SER A 4 3.85 26.53 2.07
CA SER A 4 3.88 25.80 3.33
C SER A 4 3.05 24.53 3.08
N TRP A 5 3.69 23.39 2.77
CA TRP A 5 3.01 22.08 2.65
C TRP A 5 3.73 20.97 3.42
N GLN A 6 4.81 21.31 4.14
CA GLN A 6 5.61 20.36 4.90
C GLN A 6 5.01 20.02 6.29
N ASN A 7 4.01 20.77 6.77
CA ASN A 7 3.52 20.60 8.15
C ASN A 7 2.24 19.77 8.30
N VAL A 8 1.65 19.25 7.21
CA VAL A 8 0.42 18.43 7.32
C VAL A 8 0.72 16.94 7.54
N LEU A 9 1.94 16.47 7.28
CA LEU A 9 2.28 15.04 7.32
C LEU A 9 2.97 14.54 8.59
N VAL A 10 3.10 15.38 9.63
CA VAL A 10 3.68 14.96 10.93
C VAL A 10 2.60 14.45 11.92
N GLY A 11 1.32 14.74 11.69
CA GLY A 11 0.27 14.49 12.69
C GLY A 11 -0.30 13.07 12.79
N ILE A 12 -0.22 12.23 11.74
CA ILE A 12 -1.02 10.99 11.70
C ILE A 12 -0.27 9.77 12.25
N LEU A 13 1.03 9.89 12.56
CA LEU A 13 1.82 8.76 13.09
C LEU A 13 2.43 8.98 14.48
N GLY A 14 2.00 10.03 15.19
CA GLY A 14 2.38 10.28 16.58
C GLY A 14 1.42 9.69 17.62
N ALA A 15 0.24 9.19 17.22
CA ALA A 15 -0.82 8.77 18.14
C ALA A 15 -0.85 7.26 18.41
N LEU A 16 0.32 6.60 18.58
CA LEU A 16 0.34 5.15 18.88
C LEU A 16 1.11 4.73 20.13
N ILE A 17 1.59 5.66 20.97
CA ILE A 17 2.33 5.28 22.19
C ILE A 17 1.56 5.60 23.50
N ALA A 18 0.49 6.41 23.48
CA ALA A 18 -0.18 6.86 24.71
C ALA A 18 -1.65 6.40 24.88
N SER A 19 -2.10 5.34 24.22
CA SER A 19 -3.43 4.79 24.49
C SER A 19 -3.39 3.28 24.50
N GLY A 20 -3.09 2.74 25.69
CA GLY A 20 -3.56 1.43 26.08
C GLY A 20 -5.09 1.41 26.01
N SER A 21 -5.61 0.97 24.88
CA SER A 21 -6.96 0.45 24.75
C SER A 21 -6.92 -0.56 23.63
N VAL A 22 -6.79 -1.82 24.04
CA VAL A 22 -7.25 -2.97 23.28
C VAL A 22 -8.76 -2.84 23.14
N ALA A 23 -9.20 -1.97 22.22
CA ALA A 23 -10.55 -2.05 21.68
C ALA A 23 -10.55 -3.25 20.73
N ALA A 24 -11.04 -4.37 21.24
CA ALA A 24 -11.50 -5.49 20.44
C ALA A 24 -12.69 -5.00 19.60
N GLU A 25 -12.39 -4.42 18.45
CA GLU A 25 -13.40 -4.09 17.46
C GLU A 25 -13.58 -5.33 16.56
N GLU A 26 -14.50 -6.22 16.94
CA GLU A 26 -15.18 -7.14 16.02
C GLU A 26 -16.11 -6.38 15.05
N GLY A 27 -15.60 -5.28 14.47
CA GLY A 27 -16.22 -4.52 13.39
C GLY A 27 -15.60 -4.97 12.07
N GLY A 28 -16.39 -5.65 11.25
CA GLY A 28 -15.93 -6.43 10.10
C GLY A 28 -14.92 -5.76 9.17
N LEU A 29 -14.16 -6.61 8.48
CA LEU A 29 -13.18 -6.35 7.43
C LEU A 29 -13.65 -5.41 6.27
N GLN A 30 -14.83 -4.80 6.35
CA GLN A 30 -15.49 -4.03 5.30
C GLN A 30 -15.09 -2.55 5.21
N GLY A 31 -14.35 -2.00 6.17
CA GLY A 31 -13.96 -0.57 6.17
C GLY A 31 -12.47 -0.29 5.90
N ARG A 32 -11.62 -1.31 5.93
CA ARG A 32 -10.16 -1.11 5.86
C ARG A 32 -9.65 -1.17 4.42
N PRO A 33 -8.75 -0.26 4.00
CA PRO A 33 -8.11 -0.40 2.70
C PRO A 33 -7.47 -1.79 2.55
N PRO A 34 -7.53 -2.44 1.38
CA PRO A 34 -7.06 -3.81 1.20
C PRO A 34 -5.60 -4.03 1.65
N TRP A 35 -4.73 -3.05 1.45
CA TRP A 35 -3.32 -3.09 1.85
C TRP A 35 -3.07 -2.90 3.36
N MET A 36 -4.12 -2.67 4.15
CA MET A 36 -4.04 -2.58 5.61
C MET A 36 -4.62 -3.82 6.30
N GLN A 37 -4.93 -4.89 5.56
CA GLN A 37 -5.37 -6.14 6.16
C GLN A 37 -4.35 -6.66 7.19
N PRO A 38 -4.80 -7.31 8.29
CA PRO A 38 -3.93 -7.70 9.41
C PRO A 38 -2.67 -8.48 9.00
N GLN A 39 -2.77 -9.36 8.01
CA GLN A 39 -1.66 -10.14 7.48
C GLN A 39 -0.61 -9.28 6.76
N VAL A 40 -1.02 -8.24 6.04
CA VAL A 40 -0.11 -7.30 5.38
C VAL A 40 0.64 -6.48 6.42
N VAL A 41 -0.08 -6.00 7.45
CA VAL A 41 0.51 -5.25 8.57
C VAL A 41 1.49 -6.12 9.36
N LYS A 42 1.08 -7.34 9.74
CA LYS A 42 1.93 -8.31 10.44
C LYS A 42 3.20 -8.62 9.65
N ALA A 43 3.08 -8.83 8.34
CA ALA A 43 4.25 -9.07 7.49
C ALA A 43 5.19 -7.87 7.42
N SER A 44 4.66 -6.64 7.43
CA SER A 44 5.49 -5.43 7.42
C SER A 44 6.33 -5.28 8.70
N VAL A 45 5.74 -5.57 9.86
CA VAL A 45 6.44 -5.55 11.17
C VAL A 45 7.48 -6.67 11.22
N ALA A 46 7.18 -7.84 10.65
CA ALA A 46 8.08 -8.98 10.64
C ALA A 46 9.39 -8.75 9.87
N ILE A 47 9.47 -7.72 9.00
CA ILE A 47 10.72 -7.36 8.30
C ILE A 47 11.83 -6.97 9.30
N LYS A 48 11.46 -6.42 10.47
CA LYS A 48 12.39 -5.93 11.51
C LYS A 48 13.32 -4.83 10.99
N MET A 49 12.72 -3.75 10.49
CA MET A 49 13.44 -2.58 9.96
C MET A 49 13.90 -1.65 11.09
N THR A 50 15.03 -0.98 10.89
CA THR A 50 15.43 0.19 11.69
C THR A 50 14.49 1.37 11.41
N GLN A 51 14.59 2.44 12.20
CA GLN A 51 13.77 3.65 11.96
C GLN A 51 14.06 4.28 10.58
N ASP A 52 15.32 4.34 10.17
CA ASP A 52 15.70 4.89 8.86
C ASP A 52 15.18 4.04 7.71
N GLN A 53 15.33 2.71 7.81
CA GLN A 53 14.77 1.77 6.84
C GLN A 53 13.24 1.87 6.78
N LEU A 54 12.59 2.06 7.93
CA LEU A 54 11.14 2.23 8.01
C LEU A 54 10.66 3.52 7.33
N ALA A 55 11.43 4.60 7.40
CA ALA A 55 11.12 5.84 6.67
C ALA A 55 11.14 5.59 5.15
N VAL A 56 12.20 4.94 4.64
CA VAL A 56 12.31 4.58 3.21
C VAL A 56 11.19 3.62 2.80
N PHE A 57 10.86 2.64 3.65
CA PHE A 57 9.77 1.71 3.41
C PHE A 57 8.43 2.42 3.25
N ARG A 58 8.10 3.36 4.16
CA ARG A 58 6.85 4.14 4.08
C ARG A 58 6.78 4.96 2.80
N GLU A 59 7.88 5.59 2.41
CA GLU A 59 7.96 6.34 1.16
C GLU A 59 7.77 5.42 -0.07
N ALA A 60 8.43 4.27 -0.09
CA ALA A 60 8.36 3.32 -1.19
C ALA A 60 6.96 2.71 -1.36
N VAL A 61 6.34 2.27 -0.25
CA VAL A 61 4.98 1.71 -0.25
C VAL A 61 3.95 2.79 -0.57
N GLY A 62 4.07 3.98 0.03
CA GLY A 62 3.21 5.12 -0.27
C GLY A 62 3.26 5.50 -1.75
N GLY A 63 4.46 5.58 -2.32
CA GLY A 63 4.65 5.85 -3.75
C GLY A 63 4.05 4.78 -4.66
N PHE A 64 4.12 3.50 -4.26
CA PHE A 64 3.45 2.41 -4.99
C PHE A 64 1.93 2.58 -4.99
N LEU A 65 1.31 2.80 -3.83
CA LEU A 65 -0.14 2.90 -3.68
C LEU A 65 -0.71 4.16 -4.36
N ASP A 66 -0.07 5.31 -4.15
CA ASP A 66 -0.46 6.58 -4.78
C ASP A 66 -0.27 6.52 -6.30
N GLY A 67 0.86 6.01 -6.77
CA GLY A 67 1.14 5.85 -8.20
C GLY A 67 0.14 4.93 -8.89
N LEU A 68 -0.19 3.79 -8.29
CA LEU A 68 -1.17 2.86 -8.82
C LEU A 68 -2.58 3.48 -8.86
N THR A 69 -2.99 4.15 -7.78
CA THR A 69 -4.31 4.77 -7.65
C THR A 69 -4.49 5.91 -8.64
N ARG A 70 -3.50 6.80 -8.77
CA ARG A 70 -3.54 7.92 -9.72
C ARG A 70 -3.62 7.44 -11.16
N GLU A 71 -2.84 6.42 -11.51
CA GLU A 71 -2.86 5.88 -12.87
C GLU A 71 -4.20 5.22 -13.17
N TYR A 72 -4.76 4.45 -12.23
CA TYR A 72 -6.11 3.87 -12.36
C TYR A 72 -7.18 4.94 -12.58
N VAL A 73 -7.24 5.95 -11.70
CA VAL A 73 -8.22 7.05 -11.80
C VAL A 73 -8.05 7.81 -13.11
N SER A 74 -6.81 8.05 -13.55
CA SER A 74 -6.52 8.68 -14.83
C SER A 74 -7.05 7.86 -16.02
N MET A 75 -6.83 6.54 -16.02
CA MET A 75 -7.35 5.64 -17.05
C MET A 75 -8.88 5.63 -17.11
N MET A 76 -9.53 5.63 -15.94
CA MET A 76 -11.00 5.71 -15.84
C MET A 76 -11.53 7.03 -16.39
N LYS A 77 -10.92 8.16 -16.00
CA LYS A 77 -11.31 9.51 -16.49
C LYS A 77 -11.14 9.64 -18.01
N GLN A 78 -10.07 9.06 -18.54
CA GLN A 78 -9.77 9.09 -19.98
C GLN A 78 -10.49 7.98 -20.77
N GLN A 79 -11.31 7.15 -20.11
CA GLN A 79 -12.02 6.02 -20.71
C GLN A 79 -11.11 5.15 -21.59
N LYS A 80 -9.90 4.86 -21.08
CA LYS A 80 -8.92 4.08 -21.85
C LYS A 80 -9.48 2.70 -22.18
N GLU A 81 -9.16 2.23 -23.38
CA GLU A 81 -9.38 0.83 -23.71
C GLU A 81 -8.47 -0.09 -22.89
N ASP A 82 -8.98 -1.28 -22.59
CA ASP A 82 -8.24 -2.36 -21.92
C ASP A 82 -7.57 -1.91 -20.61
N ILE A 83 -8.34 -1.19 -19.78
CA ILE A 83 -7.94 -0.81 -18.41
C ILE A 83 -7.40 -2.00 -17.62
N PRO A 84 -8.00 -3.22 -17.64
CA PRO A 84 -7.50 -4.36 -16.88
C PRO A 84 -6.05 -4.74 -17.20
N ARG A 85 -5.66 -4.78 -18.49
CA ARG A 85 -4.27 -5.06 -18.85
C ARG A 85 -3.35 -3.92 -18.44
N ARG A 86 -3.75 -2.67 -18.69
CA ARG A 86 -2.93 -1.49 -18.39
C ARG A 86 -2.66 -1.33 -16.91
N ILE A 87 -3.65 -1.57 -16.05
CA ILE A 87 -3.47 -1.48 -14.60
C ILE A 87 -2.60 -2.63 -14.04
N LYS A 88 -2.66 -3.83 -14.62
CA LYS A 88 -1.70 -4.92 -14.32
C LYS A 88 -0.26 -4.50 -14.64
N GLN A 89 -0.05 -3.86 -15.79
CA GLN A 89 1.27 -3.35 -16.17
C GLN A 89 1.73 -2.22 -15.26
N ALA A 90 0.85 -1.27 -14.92
CA ALA A 90 1.13 -0.20 -13.97
C ALA A 90 1.55 -0.74 -12.61
N ARG A 91 0.80 -1.69 -12.05
CA ARG A 91 1.14 -2.37 -10.80
C ARG A 91 2.53 -2.99 -10.87
N SER A 92 2.86 -3.69 -11.96
CA SER A 92 4.18 -4.30 -12.14
C SER A 92 5.30 -3.25 -12.18
N ARG A 93 5.11 -2.13 -12.90
CA ARG A 93 6.10 -1.05 -12.95
C ARG A 93 6.31 -0.37 -11.60
N HIS A 94 5.23 -0.04 -10.88
CA HIS A 94 5.33 0.59 -9.56
C HIS A 94 5.91 -0.38 -8.53
N ALA A 95 5.56 -1.67 -8.59
CA ALA A 95 6.16 -2.70 -7.73
C ALA A 95 7.67 -2.80 -7.96
N ARG A 96 8.15 -2.83 -9.21
CA ARG A 96 9.59 -2.84 -9.50
C ARG A 96 10.32 -1.61 -8.96
N LYS A 97 9.70 -0.43 -8.99
CA LYS A 97 10.28 0.79 -8.41
C LYS A 97 10.40 0.67 -6.89
N MET A 98 9.36 0.16 -6.23
CA MET A 98 9.37 -0.14 -4.80
C MET A 98 10.46 -1.17 -4.46
N ASP A 99 10.52 -2.28 -5.20
CA ASP A 99 11.50 -3.35 -5.01
C ASP A 99 12.94 -2.83 -5.14
N LYS A 100 13.20 -1.96 -6.13
CA LYS A 100 14.50 -1.33 -6.33
C LYS A 100 14.93 -0.47 -5.14
N LYS A 101 14.01 0.33 -4.58
CA LYS A 101 14.30 1.13 -3.38
C LYS A 101 14.61 0.22 -2.19
N MET A 102 13.77 -0.81 -1.97
CA MET A 102 13.93 -1.68 -0.81
C MET A 102 15.18 -2.55 -0.88
N ARG A 103 15.58 -3.02 -2.07
CA ARG A 103 16.82 -3.77 -2.23
C ARG A 103 18.06 -2.94 -1.90
N GLY A 104 18.00 -1.61 -2.06
CA GLY A 104 19.11 -0.72 -1.74
C GLY A 104 19.28 -0.40 -0.25
N VAL A 105 18.31 -0.76 0.60
CA VAL A 105 18.32 -0.38 2.04
C VAL A 105 18.19 -1.54 3.00
N LEU A 106 17.65 -2.68 2.56
CA LEU A 106 17.49 -3.87 3.38
C LEU A 106 18.68 -4.82 3.20
N ASP A 107 19.09 -5.47 4.29
CA ASP A 107 19.98 -6.63 4.19
C ASP A 107 19.26 -7.84 3.56
N ASP A 108 20.01 -8.90 3.25
CA ASP A 108 19.45 -10.07 2.57
C ASP A 108 18.34 -10.75 3.37
N GLN A 109 18.47 -10.87 4.69
CA GLN A 109 17.46 -11.52 5.52
C GLN A 109 16.18 -10.68 5.62
N GLN A 110 16.33 -9.36 5.78
CA GLN A 110 15.23 -8.41 5.74
C GLN A 110 14.57 -8.40 4.36
N TYR A 111 15.34 -8.51 3.29
CA TYR A 111 14.83 -8.51 1.92
C TYR A 111 13.95 -9.74 1.65
N GLU A 112 14.32 -10.93 2.11
CA GLU A 112 13.48 -12.13 2.01
C GLU A 112 12.13 -11.96 2.74
N ARG A 113 12.15 -11.37 3.94
CA ARG A 113 10.92 -11.04 4.68
C ARG A 113 10.09 -9.99 3.94
N TYR A 114 10.75 -9.02 3.33
CA TYR A 114 10.11 -8.02 2.47
C TYR A 114 9.43 -8.66 1.25
N LEU A 115 10.03 -9.68 0.60
CA LEU A 115 9.39 -10.37 -0.52
C LEU A 115 8.07 -11.05 -0.10
N THR A 116 8.01 -11.57 1.13
CA THR A 116 6.78 -12.11 1.71
C THR A 116 5.72 -11.01 1.89
N TYR A 117 6.10 -9.88 2.50
CA TYR A 117 5.24 -8.70 2.61
C TYR A 117 4.75 -8.21 1.24
N ARG A 118 5.65 -8.08 0.27
CA ARG A 118 5.38 -7.62 -1.10
C ARG A 118 4.33 -8.50 -1.77
N LYS A 119 4.45 -9.82 -1.64
CA LYS A 119 3.47 -10.78 -2.20
C LYS A 119 2.07 -10.51 -1.63
N LEU A 120 1.95 -10.32 -0.32
CA LEU A 120 0.68 -10.01 0.35
C LEU A 120 0.12 -8.65 -0.09
N LEU A 121 0.97 -7.63 -0.19
CA LEU A 121 0.58 -6.30 -0.68
C LEU A 121 0.01 -6.38 -2.11
N LEU A 122 0.68 -7.08 -3.02
CA LEU A 122 0.23 -7.24 -4.40
C LEU A 122 -1.08 -8.02 -4.50
N ALA A 123 -1.25 -9.07 -3.70
CA ALA A 123 -2.50 -9.82 -3.63
C ALA A 123 -3.65 -8.94 -3.11
N SER A 124 -3.38 -8.14 -2.07
CA SER A 124 -4.38 -7.24 -1.50
C SER A 124 -4.84 -6.15 -2.47
N THR A 125 -3.95 -5.67 -3.34
CA THR A 125 -4.27 -4.64 -4.34
C THR A 125 -4.91 -5.22 -5.60
N ASP A 126 -5.08 -6.54 -5.70
CA ASP A 126 -5.68 -7.17 -6.88
C ASP A 126 -7.14 -6.77 -7.08
N VAL A 127 -7.87 -6.47 -6.00
CA VAL A 127 -9.25 -5.92 -6.08
C VAL A 127 -9.32 -4.58 -6.83
N MET A 128 -8.24 -3.78 -6.84
CA MET A 128 -8.17 -2.53 -7.61
C MET A 128 -7.91 -2.78 -9.10
N VAL A 129 -7.30 -3.94 -9.41
CA VAL A 129 -6.86 -4.34 -10.75
C VAL A 129 -7.96 -5.15 -11.46
N ASN A 130 -8.64 -6.00 -10.70
CA ASN A 130 -9.74 -6.86 -11.11
C ASN A 130 -10.91 -6.63 -10.15
N PRO A 131 -11.68 -5.52 -10.28
CA PRO A 131 -12.85 -5.33 -9.44
C PRO A 131 -13.81 -6.50 -9.67
N PRO A 132 -14.38 -7.10 -8.62
CA PRO A 132 -15.36 -8.16 -8.79
C PRO A 132 -16.48 -7.63 -9.68
N SER A 133 -16.87 -8.42 -10.68
CA SER A 133 -18.01 -8.10 -11.54
C SER A 133 -19.17 -7.75 -10.62
N ARG A 134 -19.68 -6.51 -10.70
CA ARG A 134 -20.92 -6.14 -10.00
C ARG A 134 -22.03 -7.02 -10.59
N ARG A 135 -22.21 -8.23 -10.05
CA ARG A 135 -23.42 -9.00 -10.30
C ARG A 135 -24.56 -8.14 -9.76
N GLY A 136 -25.39 -7.69 -10.69
CA GLY A 136 -26.43 -6.71 -10.44
C GLY A 136 -27.31 -7.15 -9.28
N ARG A 137 -27.43 -6.28 -8.29
CA ARG A 137 -28.61 -6.27 -7.42
C ARG A 137 -29.76 -5.70 -8.27
N ARG A 138 -30.32 -6.54 -9.14
CA ARG A 138 -31.67 -6.35 -9.68
C ARG A 138 -32.59 -7.10 -8.72
N GLY A 139 -33.14 -6.36 -7.78
CA GLY A 139 -34.37 -6.70 -7.06
C GLY A 139 -35.42 -5.71 -7.52
#